data_AF-A0A3E2CSU9-F1
#
_entry.id   AF-A0A3E2CSU9-F1
#
_cell.length_a   1.000
_cell.length_b   1.000
_cell.length_c   1.000
_cell.angle_alpha   90.00
_cell.angle_beta   90.00
_cell.angle_gamma   90.00
#
_symmetry.space_group_name_H-M   'P 1'
#
loop_
_entity.id
_entity.type
_entity.pdbx_description
1 polymer ?
#
loop_
_entity_poly.entity_id
_entity_poly.type
_entity_poly.pdbx_seq_one_letter_code
_entity_poly.pdbx_strand_id
1 'polypeptide(L)'
;MNMQKIYYDMAEKLRPYAEPYMNEDCKEAASNATCAREPYEALADYLSFVSFVSFAWEQQDTPRKLIIEAYNLIDDDYLDSYNEMADKLGIPRRQHSADYDEDE
;
A
#
# COMPACT_ATOMS: atom_id res chain seq x y z
N MET A 1 3.54 15.54 12.29
CA MET A 1 3.39 14.07 12.26
C MET A 1 4.67 13.49 11.68
N ASN A 2 5.21 12.40 12.21
CA ASN A 2 6.41 11.79 11.63
C ASN A 2 5.98 10.79 10.54
N MET A 3 6.15 11.14 9.26
CA MET A 3 5.72 10.31 8.12
C MET A 3 6.34 8.91 8.16
N GLN A 4 7.61 8.81 8.52
CA GLN A 4 8.32 7.55 8.70
C GLN A 4 7.62 6.61 9.70
N LYS A 5 7.11 7.16 10.82
CA LYS A 5 6.38 6.39 11.81
C LYS A 5 5.02 5.93 11.27
N ILE A 6 4.31 6.78 10.53
CA ILE A 6 3.01 6.43 9.94
C ILE A 6 3.17 5.30 8.94
N TYR A 7 4.19 5.37 8.08
CA TYR A 7 4.47 4.31 7.11
C TYR A 7 4.81 2.99 7.80
N TYR A 8 5.63 3.03 8.85
CA TYR A 8 5.97 1.84 9.63
C TYR A 8 4.72 1.23 10.29
N ASP A 9 3.92 2.05 10.96
CA ASP A 9 2.69 1.61 11.63
C ASP A 9 1.69 1.01 10.62
N MET A 10 1.66 1.50 9.38
CA MET A 10 0.80 0.96 8.32
C MET A 10 1.34 -0.33 7.71
N ALA A 11 2.65 -0.40 7.45
CA ALA A 11 3.33 -1.61 6.97
C ALA A 11 3.12 -2.78 7.93
N GLU A 12 3.31 -2.58 9.25
CA GLU A 12 3.07 -3.61 10.27
C GLU A 12 1.61 -4.10 10.31
N LYS A 13 0.63 -3.23 10.03
CA LYS A 13 -0.79 -3.63 9.95
C LYS A 13 -1.09 -4.47 8.71
N LEU A 14 -0.44 -4.18 7.58
CA LEU A 14 -0.63 -4.93 6.33
C LEU A 14 0.12 -6.27 6.34
N ARG A 15 1.25 -6.34 7.03
CA ARG A 15 2.13 -7.51 7.12
C ARG A 15 1.39 -8.84 7.31
N PRO A 16 0.48 -9.04 8.29
CA PRO A 16 -0.21 -10.32 8.48
C PRO A 16 -1.11 -10.73 7.30
N TYR A 17 -1.55 -9.79 6.48
CA TYR A 17 -2.36 -10.04 5.28
C TYR A 17 -1.50 -10.27 4.03
N ALA A 18 -0.28 -9.75 4.01
CA ALA A 18 0.65 -9.85 2.90
C ALA A 18 1.54 -11.10 2.99
N GLU A 19 2.21 -11.29 4.14
CA GLU A 19 3.25 -12.30 4.34
C GLU A 19 2.80 -13.74 4.03
N PRO A 20 1.57 -14.18 4.32
CA PRO A 20 1.14 -15.54 3.96
C PRO A 20 1.23 -15.83 2.45
N TYR A 21 1.22 -14.80 1.61
CA TYR A 21 1.22 -14.89 0.15
C TYR A 21 2.54 -14.42 -0.50
N MET A 22 3.48 -13.91 0.30
CA MET A 22 4.82 -13.53 -0.15
C MET A 22 5.76 -14.74 -0.09
N ASN A 23 6.64 -14.88 -1.09
CA ASN A 23 7.76 -15.82 -1.03
C ASN A 23 8.80 -15.32 0.00
N GLU A 24 9.81 -16.16 0.31
CA GLU A 24 10.85 -15.83 1.29
C GLU A 24 11.65 -14.58 0.89
N ASP A 25 12.00 -14.46 -0.40
CA ASP A 25 12.74 -13.30 -0.92
C ASP A 25 11.99 -11.98 -0.69
N CYS A 26 10.67 -11.94 -0.95
CA CYS A 26 9.86 -10.74 -0.75
C CYS A 26 9.66 -10.42 0.74
N LYS A 27 9.57 -11.42 1.61
CA LYS A 27 9.53 -11.20 3.07
C LYS A 27 10.84 -10.60 3.57
N GLU A 28 11.96 -11.14 3.10
CA GLU A 28 13.29 -10.64 3.45
C GLU A 28 13.48 -9.22 2.92
N ALA A 29 13.06 -8.93 1.69
CA ALA A 29 13.10 -7.58 1.13
C ALA A 29 12.28 -6.57 1.95
N ALA A 30 11.01 -6.87 2.27
CA ALA A 30 10.17 -5.97 3.07
C ALA A 30 10.68 -5.79 4.50
N SER A 31 11.20 -6.86 5.11
CA SER A 31 11.85 -6.80 6.43
C SER A 31 13.15 -5.97 6.39
N ASN A 32 13.95 -6.12 5.33
CA ASN A 32 15.17 -5.34 5.11
C ASN A 32 14.86 -3.86 4.88
N ALA A 33 13.85 -3.52 4.07
CA ALA A 33 13.39 -2.14 3.87
C ALA A 33 12.94 -1.50 5.20
N THR A 34 12.23 -2.28 6.02
CA THR A 34 11.85 -1.88 7.38
C THR A 34 13.07 -1.64 8.28
N CYS A 35 14.10 -2.49 8.20
CA CYS A 35 15.37 -2.35 8.94
C CYS A 35 16.26 -1.20 8.42
N ALA A 36 16.22 -0.92 7.12
CA ALA A 36 16.95 0.15 6.45
C ALA A 36 16.39 1.55 6.75
N ARG A 37 15.29 1.63 7.53
CA ARG A 37 14.52 2.87 7.77
C ARG A 37 13.92 3.44 6.47
N GLU A 38 13.50 2.54 5.59
CA GLU A 38 12.72 2.83 4.39
C GLU A 38 11.31 2.23 4.54
N PRO A 39 10.54 2.65 5.57
CA PRO A 39 9.21 2.09 5.84
C PRO A 39 8.19 2.42 4.75
N TYR A 40 8.49 3.39 3.89
CA TYR A 40 7.67 3.68 2.71
C TYR A 40 7.75 2.55 1.69
N GLU A 41 8.95 2.04 1.39
CA GLU A 41 9.12 0.92 0.46
C GLU A 41 8.46 -0.34 1.00
N ALA A 42 8.64 -0.62 2.30
CA ALA A 42 7.95 -1.73 2.95
C ALA A 42 6.41 -1.59 2.88
N LEU A 43 5.87 -0.38 3.09
CA LEU A 43 4.44 -0.10 2.93
C LEU A 43 3.97 -0.36 1.49
N ALA A 44 4.70 0.13 0.50
CA ALA A 44 4.36 -0.07 -0.91
C ALA A 44 4.39 -1.56 -1.28
N ASP A 45 5.41 -2.31 -0.87
CA ASP A 45 5.47 -3.74 -1.12
C ASP A 45 4.29 -4.47 -0.49
N TYR A 46 4.04 -4.26 0.81
CA TYR A 46 2.93 -4.92 1.49
C TYR A 46 1.57 -4.53 0.89
N LEU A 47 1.35 -3.26 0.54
CA LEU A 47 0.10 -2.82 -0.05
C LEU A 47 -0.13 -3.44 -1.45
N SER A 48 0.91 -3.52 -2.27
CA SER A 48 0.86 -4.16 -3.59
C SER A 48 0.44 -5.63 -3.47
N PHE A 49 1.11 -6.39 -2.58
CA PHE A 49 0.77 -7.80 -2.34
C PHE A 49 -0.65 -7.99 -1.79
N VAL A 50 -1.04 -7.18 -0.80
CA VAL A 50 -2.39 -7.25 -0.22
C VAL A 50 -3.46 -6.90 -1.24
N SER A 51 -3.23 -5.91 -2.09
CA SER A 51 -4.17 -5.51 -3.13
C SER A 51 -4.32 -6.58 -4.20
N PHE A 52 -3.20 -7.18 -4.64
CA PHE A 52 -3.21 -8.31 -5.57
C PHE A 52 -3.95 -9.50 -5.00
N VAL A 53 -3.69 -9.87 -3.74
CA VAL A 53 -4.34 -11.00 -3.09
C VAL A 53 -5.84 -10.76 -2.91
N SER A 54 -6.22 -9.57 -2.46
CA SER A 54 -7.64 -9.20 -2.27
C SER A 54 -8.42 -9.28 -3.58
N PHE A 55 -7.78 -8.92 -4.70
CA PHE A 55 -8.38 -9.05 -6.04
C PHE A 55 -8.40 -10.49 -6.54
N ALA A 56 -7.26 -11.18 -6.52
CA ALA A 56 -7.09 -12.49 -7.16
C ALA A 56 -7.77 -13.63 -6.41
N TRP A 57 -7.97 -13.49 -5.10
CA TRP A 57 -8.45 -14.56 -4.23
C TRP A 57 -9.77 -14.23 -3.54
N GLU A 58 -10.41 -13.09 -3.86
CA GLU A 58 -11.62 -12.58 -3.19
C GLU A 58 -11.53 -12.66 -1.65
N GLN A 59 -10.32 -12.49 -1.10
CA GLN A 59 -10.06 -12.68 0.33
C GLN A 59 -10.85 -11.62 1.12
N GLN A 60 -11.90 -12.06 1.82
CA GLN A 60 -12.75 -11.20 2.65
C GLN A 60 -12.11 -10.80 3.98
N ASP A 61 -11.00 -11.45 4.37
CA ASP A 61 -10.36 -11.23 5.66
C ASP A 61 -9.49 -9.97 5.71
N THR A 62 -9.02 -9.46 4.57
CA THR A 62 -8.30 -8.18 4.54
C THR A 62 -9.30 -7.03 4.71
N PRO A 63 -9.15 -6.18 5.74
CA PRO A 63 -10.06 -5.06 5.94
C PRO A 63 -9.92 -4.07 4.79
N ARG A 64 -10.95 -3.91 3.96
CA ARG A 64 -10.98 -2.90 2.88
C ARG A 64 -10.61 -1.49 3.37
N LYS A 65 -10.99 -1.15 4.62
CA LYS A 65 -10.60 0.10 5.28
C LYS A 65 -9.09 0.24 5.40
N LEU A 66 -8.37 -0.83 5.72
CA LEU A 66 -6.92 -0.83 5.84
C LEU A 66 -6.24 -0.59 4.48
N ILE A 67 -6.74 -1.22 3.42
CA ILE A 67 -6.25 -0.98 2.04
C ILE A 67 -6.43 0.50 1.66
N ILE A 68 -7.60 1.07 1.94
CA ILE A 68 -7.88 2.49 1.67
C ILE A 68 -6.97 3.40 2.50
N GLU A 69 -6.78 3.12 3.79
CA GLU A 69 -5.89 3.90 4.66
C GLU A 69 -4.44 3.87 4.16
N ALA A 70 -3.94 2.69 3.76
CA ALA A 70 -2.61 2.55 3.19
C ALA A 70 -2.48 3.23 1.82
N TYR A 71 -3.48 3.07 0.96
CA TYR A 71 -3.54 3.71 -0.34
C TYR A 71 -3.50 5.24 -0.25
N ASN A 72 -4.14 5.84 0.77
CA ASN A 72 -4.08 7.28 1.03
C ASN A 72 -2.71 7.80 1.50
N LEU A 73 -1.77 6.89 1.82
CA LEU A 73 -0.42 7.23 2.28
C LEU A 73 0.64 7.05 1.19
N ILE A 74 0.30 6.43 0.06
CA ILE A 74 1.21 6.26 -1.07
C ILE A 74 1.46 7.61 -1.77
N ASP A 75 2.70 7.81 -2.21
CA ASP A 75 3.13 8.98 -2.96
C ASP A 75 2.60 8.94 -4.41
N ASP A 76 2.51 10.10 -5.02
CA ASP A 76 1.93 10.29 -6.35
C ASP A 76 2.71 9.51 -7.43
N ASP A 77 4.01 9.29 -7.23
CA ASP A 77 4.87 8.49 -8.13
C ASP A 77 4.33 7.06 -8.38
N TYR A 78 3.60 6.49 -7.42
CA TYR A 78 3.02 5.14 -7.53
C TYR A 78 1.50 5.16 -7.76
N LEU A 79 0.89 6.34 -7.78
CA LEU A 79 -0.55 6.51 -7.73
C LEU A 79 -1.27 5.86 -8.92
N ASP A 80 -0.70 5.91 -10.12
CA ASP A 80 -1.32 5.31 -11.32
C ASP A 80 -1.44 3.78 -11.21
N SER A 81 -0.40 3.13 -10.70
CA SER A 81 -0.39 1.67 -10.49
C SER A 81 -1.41 1.27 -9.43
N TYR A 82 -1.55 2.06 -8.38
CA TYR A 82 -2.55 1.81 -7.34
C TYR A 82 -3.96 2.22 -7.74
N ASN A 83 -4.15 3.20 -8.61
CA ASN A 83 -5.44 3.56 -9.19
C ASN A 83 -6.03 2.39 -9.99
N GLU A 84 -5.20 1.69 -10.77
CA GLU A 84 -5.63 0.48 -11.49
C GLU A 84 -6.10 -0.63 -10.51
N MET A 85 -5.38 -0.80 -9.40
CA MET A 85 -5.79 -1.75 -8.35
C MET A 85 -7.06 -1.28 -7.61
N ALA A 86 -7.19 0.03 -7.36
CA ALA A 86 -8.34 0.63 -6.70
C ALA A 86 -9.62 0.38 -7.52
N ASP A 87 -9.57 0.53 -8.85
CA ASP A 87 -10.70 0.23 -9.74
C ASP A 87 -11.17 -1.21 -9.61
N LYS A 88 -10.22 -2.14 -9.64
CA LYS A 88 -10.47 -3.57 -9.53
C LYS A 88 -11.11 -3.94 -8.19
N LEU A 89 -10.76 -3.22 -7.13
CA LEU A 89 -11.31 -3.37 -5.78
C LEU A 89 -12.55 -2.48 -5.52
N GLY A 90 -12.98 -1.69 -6.52
CA GLY A 90 -14.06 -0.72 -6.40
C GLY A 90 -13.80 0.41 -5.39
N ILE A 91 -12.53 0.67 -5.05
CA ILE A 91 -12.09 1.75 -4.17
C ILE A 91 -12.05 3.06 -4.97
N PRO A 92 -12.52 4.20 -4.41
CA PRO A 92 -12.41 5.48 -5.07
C PRO A 92 -10.94 5.83 -5.39
N ARG A 93 -10.68 6.22 -6.65
CA ARG A 93 -9.38 6.70 -7.11
C ARG A 93 -8.98 7.99 -6.37
N ARG A 94 -7.68 8.14 -6.11
CA ARG A 94 -7.06 9.43 -5.77
C ARG A 94 -6.60 10.12 -7.06
N GLN A 95 -6.70 11.44 -7.06
CA GLN A 95 -6.13 12.30 -8.10
C GLN A 95 -4.72 12.72 -7.69
N HIS A 96 -3.88 13.03 -8.67
CA HIS A 96 -2.54 13.56 -8.39
C HIS A 96 -2.69 14.91 -7.70
N SER A 97 -1.86 15.17 -6.69
CA SER A 97 -1.94 16.41 -5.92
C SER A 97 -1.64 17.66 -6.76
N ALA A 98 -0.88 17.51 -7.85
CA ALA A 98 -0.58 18.56 -8.83
C ALA A 98 -1.78 18.96 -9.71
N ASP A 99 -2.85 18.16 -9.74
CA ASP A 99 -4.04 18.44 -10.56
C ASP A 99 -4.93 19.56 -9.95
N TYR A 100 -4.55 20.13 -8.78
CA TYR A 100 -5.28 21.18 -8.07
C TYR A 100 -4.74 22.61 -8.31
N ASP A 101 -3.67 22.79 -9.09
CA ASP A 101 -3.06 24.10 -9.36
C ASP A 101 -3.54 24.78 -10.67
N GLU A 102 -4.56 24.25 -11.33
CA GLU A 102 -5.18 24.89 -12.51
C GLU A 102 -6.60 25.39 -12.22
N ASP A 103 -6.77 26.27 -11.23
CA ASP A 103 -7.95 27.12 -11.12
C ASP A 103 -7.60 28.38 -10.29
N GLU A 104 -6.89 29.34 -10.90
CA GLU A 104 -6.81 30.74 -10.43
C GLU A 104 -7.19 31.73 -11.55
#